data_AF-A0A670IA40-F1
#
_entry.id   AF-A0A670IA40-F1
#
_cell.length_a   1.000
_cell.length_b   1.000
_cell.length_c   1.000
_cell.angle_alpha   90.00
_cell.angle_beta   90.00
_cell.angle_gamma   90.00
#
_symmetry.space_group_name_H-M   'P 1'
#
loop_
_entity.id
_entity.type
_entity.pdbx_description
1 polymer ?
#
loop_
_entity_poly.entity_id
_entity_poly.type
_entity_poly.pdbx_seq_one_letter_code
_entity_poly.pdbx_strand_id
1 'polypeptide(L)'
;MPFFGWMKWPKNYSYKTGQYPGSEVVTKTLLRELKWHLKERERLIQEIENEQKVQKTSVDYNWLKSQQTPQITIPATEQRQLEVLCSQIQPCQTGIILSRFREVLAENDVLPWEIVYIFKQVLKEFLTNLEREAQQEQLADVWNTNCSMHFAAPGDNSGKTDKEEIPTVSSYVDKNTQGMFPTFSHRIWNLPYYYPSS
;
A
#
# COMPACT_ATOMS: atom_id res chain seq x y z
N MET A 1 10.08 21.35 0.44
CA MET A 1 9.00 20.99 1.39
C MET A 1 8.47 19.62 1.01
N PRO A 2 8.25 18.67 1.94
CA PRO A 2 7.63 17.42 1.58
C PRO A 2 6.15 17.70 1.26
N PHE A 3 5.78 17.68 -0.01
CA PHE A 3 4.38 17.82 -0.46
C PHE A 3 3.45 16.75 0.17
N PHE A 4 4.05 15.72 0.77
CA PHE A 4 3.39 14.54 1.32
C PHE A 4 3.71 14.30 2.81
N GLY A 5 4.09 15.33 3.58
CA GLY A 5 4.48 15.18 5.00
C GLY A 5 3.39 14.63 5.94
N TRP A 6 2.16 14.52 5.46
CA TRP A 6 0.98 13.97 6.14
C TRP A 6 0.72 12.50 5.81
N MET A 7 1.45 11.92 4.84
CA MET A 7 1.28 10.54 4.40
C MET A 7 1.94 9.55 5.36
N LYS A 8 1.18 9.08 6.35
CA LYS A 8 1.56 7.89 7.11
C LYS A 8 1.17 6.65 6.33
N TRP A 9 2.17 5.90 5.87
CA TRP A 9 1.95 4.60 5.26
C TRP A 9 1.39 3.63 6.32
N PRO A 10 0.43 2.76 5.96
CA PRO A 10 0.04 1.69 6.86
C PRO A 10 1.27 0.84 7.16
N LYS A 11 1.48 0.51 8.43
CA LYS A 11 2.63 -0.29 8.89
C LYS A 11 2.67 -1.59 8.09
N ASN A 12 3.69 -1.73 7.25
CA ASN A 12 3.86 -2.93 6.45
C ASN A 12 4.60 -3.99 7.25
N TYR A 13 4.22 -5.24 7.00
CA TYR A 13 4.88 -6.40 7.58
C TYR A 13 6.30 -6.51 6.99
N SER A 14 7.28 -6.78 7.85
CA SER A 14 8.69 -6.99 7.51
C SER A 14 8.86 -7.93 6.32
N TYR A 15 9.35 -7.43 5.18
CA TYR A 15 9.76 -8.30 4.10
C TYR A 15 10.99 -7.79 3.34
N LYS A 16 11.84 -8.73 2.91
CA LYS A 16 13.22 -8.48 2.45
C LYS A 16 13.31 -7.97 1.02
N THR A 17 13.90 -6.79 0.83
CA THR A 17 14.18 -6.15 -0.47
C THR A 17 14.88 -7.10 -1.46
N GLY A 18 14.29 -7.27 -2.65
CA GLY A 18 14.82 -8.09 -3.75
C GLY A 18 13.86 -8.16 -4.93
N GLN A 19 14.30 -8.68 -6.08
CA GLN A 19 13.40 -8.91 -7.22
C GLN A 19 12.50 -10.11 -6.92
N TYR A 20 11.20 -9.88 -6.74
CA TYR A 20 10.29 -10.93 -6.28
C TYR A 20 9.73 -11.77 -7.43
N PRO A 21 9.45 -13.07 -7.19
CA PRO A 21 8.62 -13.85 -8.09
C PRO A 21 7.25 -13.17 -8.22
N GLY A 22 6.84 -12.86 -9.45
CA GLY A 22 5.60 -12.10 -9.73
C GLY A 22 5.77 -10.58 -9.89
N SER A 23 6.99 -10.05 -9.80
CA SER A 23 7.30 -8.62 -10.05
C SER A 23 6.86 -8.13 -11.44
N GLU A 24 6.82 -9.02 -12.44
CA GLU A 24 6.31 -8.70 -13.77
C GLU A 24 4.80 -8.37 -13.75
N VAL A 25 4.02 -9.14 -12.98
CA VAL A 25 2.57 -8.90 -12.83
C VAL A 25 2.32 -7.58 -12.11
N VAL A 26 3.12 -7.29 -11.08
CA VAL A 26 3.08 -6.00 -10.37
C VAL A 26 3.36 -4.85 -11.32
N THR A 27 4.45 -4.94 -12.07
CA THR A 27 4.87 -3.92 -13.04
C THR A 27 3.80 -3.69 -14.10
N LYS A 28 3.25 -4.77 -14.68
CA LYS A 28 2.16 -4.68 -15.66
C LYS A 28 0.90 -4.03 -15.08
N THR A 29 0.55 -4.38 -13.85
CA THR A 29 -0.66 -3.86 -13.18
C THR A 29 -0.52 -2.37 -12.87
N LEU A 30 0.59 -2.00 -12.22
CA LEU A 30 0.90 -0.62 -11.85
C LEU A 30 0.99 0.30 -13.07
N LEU A 31 1.69 -0.12 -14.13
CA LEU A 31 1.78 0.66 -15.36
C LEU A 31 0.46 0.71 -16.14
N ARG A 32 -0.37 -0.33 -16.05
CA ARG A 32 -1.72 -0.32 -16.63
C ARG A 32 -2.57 0.76 -15.96
N GLU A 33 -2.56 0.81 -14.64
CA GLU A 33 -3.29 1.81 -13.86
C GLU A 33 -2.83 3.24 -14.20
N LEU A 34 -1.52 3.47 -14.26
CA LEU A 34 -0.97 4.74 -14.71
C LEU A 34 -1.48 5.14 -16.11
N LYS A 35 -1.37 4.23 -17.08
CA LYS A 35 -1.83 4.48 -18.46
C LYS A 35 -3.33 4.73 -18.54
N TRP A 36 -4.11 4.05 -17.70
CA TRP A 36 -5.55 4.27 -17.61
C TRP A 36 -5.87 5.69 -17.14
N HIS A 37 -5.23 6.16 -16.06
CA HIS A 37 -5.43 7.52 -15.55
C HIS A 37 -5.02 8.62 -16.55
N LEU A 38 -3.94 8.39 -17.31
CA LEU A 38 -3.54 9.31 -18.38
C LEU A 38 -4.59 9.42 -19.47
N LYS A 39 -5.10 8.27 -19.95
CA LYS A 39 -6.13 8.22 -20.98
C LYS A 39 -7.44 8.83 -20.51
N GLU A 40 -7.82 8.59 -19.25
CA GLU A 40 -9.06 9.14 -18.72
C GLU A 40 -8.98 10.66 -18.59
N ARG A 41 -7.86 11.22 -18.13
CA ARG A 41 -7.68 12.67 -18.12
C ARG A 41 -7.66 13.27 -19.52
N GLU A 42 -7.01 12.62 -20.48
CA GLU A 42 -7.04 13.06 -21.88
C GLU A 42 -8.47 13.06 -22.45
N ARG A 43 -9.25 12.01 -22.18
CA ARG A 43 -10.65 11.90 -22.58
C ARG A 43 -11.48 13.07 -22.03
N LEU A 44 -11.33 13.38 -20.74
CA LEU A 44 -12.05 14.48 -20.09
C LEU A 44 -11.67 15.84 -20.70
N ILE A 45 -10.39 16.09 -20.98
CA ILE A 45 -9.94 17.33 -21.62
C ILE A 45 -10.56 17.48 -23.01
N GLN A 46 -10.58 16.39 -23.80
CA GLN A 46 -11.19 16.39 -25.13
C GLN A 46 -12.71 16.64 -25.08
N GLU A 47 -13.41 16.06 -24.10
CA GLU A 47 -14.84 16.28 -23.89
C GLU A 47 -15.13 17.76 -23.61
N ILE A 48 -14.38 18.37 -22.68
CA ILE A 48 -14.52 19.79 -22.32
C ILE A 48 -14.22 20.68 -23.54
N GLU A 49 -13.17 20.38 -24.30
CA GLU A 49 -12.83 21.15 -25.50
C GLU A 49 -13.93 21.04 -26.57
N ASN A 50 -14.51 19.85 -26.74
CA ASN A 50 -15.60 19.62 -27.68
C ASN A 50 -16.87 20.39 -27.28
N GLU A 51 -17.28 20.33 -26.01
CA GLU A 51 -18.42 21.09 -25.50
C GLU A 51 -18.23 22.60 -25.70
N GLN A 52 -17.04 23.12 -25.42
CA GLN A 52 -16.72 24.53 -25.65
C GLN A 52 -16.77 24.91 -27.13
N LYS A 53 -16.32 24.03 -28.03
CA LYS A 53 -16.41 24.25 -29.48
C LYS A 53 -17.86 24.30 -29.93
N VAL A 54 -18.71 23.37 -29.45
CA VAL A 54 -20.15 23.35 -29.78
C VAL A 54 -20.84 24.63 -29.31
N GLN A 55 -20.57 25.10 -28.09
CA GLN A 55 -21.20 26.33 -27.57
C GLN A 55 -20.78 27.59 -28.32
N LYS A 56 -19.52 27.70 -28.76
CA LYS A 56 -18.99 28.88 -29.46
C LYS A 56 -19.34 28.92 -30.94
N THR A 57 -19.72 27.79 -31.53
CA THR A 57 -19.78 27.64 -32.97
C THR A 57 -21.23 27.45 -33.44
N SER A 58 -21.97 28.55 -33.51
CA SER A 58 -23.36 28.54 -34.02
C SER A 58 -23.45 28.42 -35.55
N VAL A 59 -22.38 28.62 -36.32
CA VAL A 59 -22.47 28.64 -37.80
C VAL A 59 -21.27 28.02 -38.55
N ASP A 60 -20.10 27.82 -37.94
CA ASP A 60 -18.93 27.33 -38.67
C ASP A 60 -18.68 25.82 -38.49
N TYR A 61 -18.48 25.07 -39.57
CA TYR A 61 -18.15 23.63 -39.52
C TYR A 61 -16.73 23.33 -39.00
N ASN A 62 -16.18 24.15 -38.10
CA ASN A 62 -14.84 24.00 -37.56
C ASN A 62 -14.67 22.72 -36.71
N TRP A 63 -15.75 22.11 -36.20
CA TRP A 63 -15.72 20.80 -35.55
C TRP A 63 -15.30 19.65 -36.48
N LEU A 64 -15.55 19.77 -37.81
CA LEU A 64 -15.08 18.79 -38.80
C LEU A 64 -13.58 18.86 -39.02
N LYS A 65 -12.95 20.02 -38.78
CA LYS A 65 -11.49 20.19 -38.78
C LYS A 65 -10.94 19.79 -37.42
N SER A 66 -11.09 18.51 -37.05
CA SER A 66 -10.41 17.96 -35.89
C SER A 66 -8.90 18.09 -36.10
N GLN A 67 -8.28 19.11 -35.49
CA GLN A 67 -6.85 19.15 -35.32
C GLN A 67 -6.50 18.01 -34.36
N GLN A 68 -5.57 17.15 -34.78
CA GLN A 68 -5.10 16.03 -34.00
C GLN A 68 -4.65 16.54 -32.62
N THR A 69 -5.41 16.23 -31.59
CA THR A 69 -5.01 16.51 -30.22
C THR A 69 -3.73 15.72 -29.96
N PRO A 70 -2.66 16.38 -29.45
CA PRO A 70 -1.39 15.71 -29.21
C PRO A 70 -1.58 14.62 -28.15
N GLN A 71 -1.45 13.36 -28.59
CA GLN A 71 -1.56 12.17 -27.75
C GLN A 71 -0.51 12.22 -26.65
N ILE A 72 -0.95 12.19 -25.39
CA ILE A 72 -0.04 12.23 -24.24
C ILE A 72 0.65 10.87 -24.12
N THR A 73 1.90 10.82 -24.58
CA THR A 73 2.71 9.59 -24.57
C THR A 73 3.82 9.71 -23.54
N ILE A 74 3.98 8.69 -22.70
CA ILE A 74 5.09 8.60 -21.74
C ILE A 74 6.40 8.39 -22.53
N PRO A 75 7.42 9.23 -22.33
CA PRO A 75 8.73 9.02 -22.93
C PRO A 75 9.30 7.65 -22.57
N ALA A 76 9.95 6.97 -23.52
CA ALA A 76 10.50 5.62 -23.31
C ALA A 76 11.50 5.56 -22.14
N THR A 77 12.25 6.64 -21.91
CA THR A 77 13.19 6.79 -20.79
C THR A 77 12.46 6.77 -19.44
N GLU A 78 11.33 7.47 -19.33
CA GLU A 78 10.52 7.51 -18.12
C GLU A 78 9.81 6.18 -17.88
N GLN A 79 9.29 5.56 -18.94
CA GLN A 79 8.67 4.24 -18.84
C GLN A 79 9.64 3.22 -18.26
N ARG A 80 10.89 3.18 -18.75
CA ARG A 80 11.92 2.28 -18.23
C ARG A 80 12.24 2.55 -16.77
N GLN A 81 12.29 3.81 -16.34
CA GLN A 81 12.51 4.15 -14.93
C GLN A 81 11.37 3.67 -14.04
N LEU A 82 10.12 3.79 -14.49
CA LEU A 82 8.96 3.27 -13.77
C LEU A 82 8.98 1.75 -13.68
N GLU A 83 9.34 1.06 -14.76
CA GLU A 83 9.49 -0.41 -14.77
C GLU A 83 10.50 -0.88 -13.71
N VAL A 84 11.66 -0.19 -13.61
CA VAL A 84 12.67 -0.49 -12.59
C VAL A 84 12.13 -0.28 -11.18
N LEU A 85 11.39 0.80 -10.93
CA LEU A 85 10.79 1.05 -9.61
C LEU A 85 9.72 0.00 -9.27
N CYS A 86 8.84 -0.32 -10.22
CA CYS A 86 7.80 -1.32 -10.04
C CYS A 86 8.34 -2.73 -9.78
N SER A 87 9.49 -3.08 -10.38
CA SER A 87 10.10 -4.41 -10.21
C SER A 87 10.56 -4.70 -8.78
N GLN A 88 10.76 -3.67 -7.96
CA GLN A 88 11.18 -3.76 -6.56
C GLN A 88 10.00 -3.98 -5.60
N ILE A 89 8.77 -3.93 -6.12
CA ILE A 89 7.55 -3.94 -5.30
C ILE A 89 7.01 -5.36 -5.23
N GLN A 90 6.61 -5.76 -4.03
CA GLN A 90 5.96 -7.05 -3.83
C GLN A 90 4.51 -7.07 -4.30
N PRO A 91 4.01 -8.21 -4.80
CA PRO A 91 2.60 -8.37 -5.15
C PRO A 91 1.63 -7.95 -4.05
N CYS A 92 1.89 -8.33 -2.79
CA CYS A 92 1.03 -8.00 -1.64
C CYS A 92 0.92 -6.49 -1.36
N GLN A 93 1.90 -5.70 -1.80
CA GLN A 93 1.98 -4.26 -1.56
C GLN A 93 1.35 -3.44 -2.69
N THR A 94 1.04 -4.06 -3.82
CA THR A 94 0.51 -3.38 -5.02
C THR A 94 -0.78 -2.62 -4.71
N GLY A 95 -1.66 -3.22 -3.91
CA GLY A 95 -2.93 -2.60 -3.52
C GLY A 95 -2.74 -1.32 -2.71
N ILE A 96 -1.77 -1.30 -1.80
CA ILE A 96 -1.48 -0.12 -0.96
C ILE A 96 -1.00 1.03 -1.84
N ILE A 97 -0.06 0.77 -2.75
CA ILE A 97 0.45 1.78 -3.69
C ILE A 97 -0.66 2.34 -4.57
N LEU A 98 -1.52 1.47 -5.14
CA LEU A 98 -2.62 1.91 -5.99
C LEU A 98 -3.65 2.74 -5.22
N SER A 99 -4.01 2.33 -4.00
CA SER A 99 -4.91 3.10 -3.16
C SER A 99 -4.36 4.50 -2.88
N ARG A 100 -3.08 4.61 -2.52
CA ARG A 100 -2.44 5.91 -2.26
C ARG A 100 -2.32 6.76 -3.51
N PHE A 101 -1.96 6.16 -4.64
CA PHE A 101 -1.92 6.88 -5.91
C PHE A 101 -3.28 7.48 -6.28
N ARG A 102 -4.37 6.71 -6.15
CA ARG A 102 -5.73 7.18 -6.45
C ARG A 102 -6.21 8.27 -5.49
N GLU A 103 -5.88 8.15 -4.21
CA GLU A 103 -6.16 9.19 -3.20
C GLU A 103 -5.55 10.53 -3.61
N VAL A 104 -4.26 10.54 -3.98
CA VAL A 104 -3.59 11.76 -4.45
C VAL A 104 -4.24 12.34 -5.71
N LEU A 105 -4.64 11.49 -6.65
CA LEU A 105 -5.32 11.94 -7.87
C LEU A 105 -6.74 12.47 -7.62
N ALA A 106 -7.39 12.04 -6.54
CA ALA A 106 -8.75 12.49 -6.19
C ALA A 106 -8.73 13.83 -5.45
N GLU A 107 -7.68 14.09 -4.66
CA GLU A 107 -7.54 15.33 -3.87
C GLU A 107 -6.98 16.51 -4.68
N ASN A 108 -6.37 16.23 -5.83
CA ASN A 108 -5.67 17.23 -6.63
C ASN A 108 -6.25 17.32 -8.05
N ASP A 109 -6.37 18.54 -8.57
CA ASP A 109 -6.64 18.78 -9.99
C ASP A 109 -5.34 18.64 -10.79
N VAL A 110 -5.04 17.39 -11.15
CA VAL A 110 -3.75 17.00 -11.75
C VAL A 110 -3.80 17.05 -13.28
N LEU A 111 -2.79 17.67 -13.88
CA LEU A 111 -2.58 17.69 -15.33
C LEU A 111 -2.01 16.33 -15.80
N PRO A 112 -2.23 15.92 -17.06
CA PRO A 112 -1.82 14.60 -17.52
C PRO A 112 -0.33 14.29 -17.30
N TRP A 113 0.57 15.24 -17.57
CA TRP A 113 2.02 15.05 -17.34
C TRP A 113 2.37 14.92 -15.86
N GLU A 114 1.59 15.53 -14.96
CA GLU A 114 1.81 15.45 -13.52
C GLU A 114 1.43 14.08 -12.97
N ILE A 115 0.52 13.33 -13.62
CA ILE A 115 0.16 11.96 -13.20
C ILE A 115 1.39 11.06 -13.18
N VAL A 116 2.24 11.13 -14.21
CA VAL A 116 3.47 10.33 -14.30
C VAL A 116 4.43 10.70 -13.17
N TYR A 117 4.56 11.99 -12.88
CA TYR A 117 5.40 12.50 -11.80
C TYR A 117 4.88 12.03 -10.44
N ILE A 118 3.60 12.21 -10.15
CA ILE A 118 2.97 11.76 -8.90
C ILE A 118 3.17 10.27 -8.72
N PHE A 119 2.91 9.48 -9.76
CA PHE A 119 3.07 8.04 -9.71
C PHE A 119 4.51 7.65 -9.35
N LYS A 120 5.51 8.26 -10.00
CA LYS A 120 6.93 8.07 -9.69
C LYS A 120 7.27 8.44 -8.25
N GLN A 121 6.69 9.52 -7.73
CA GLN A 121 6.92 9.97 -6.36
C GLN A 121 6.32 9.01 -5.33
N VAL A 122 5.09 8.54 -5.55
CA VAL A 122 4.44 7.52 -4.70
C VAL A 122 5.30 6.25 -4.63
N LEU A 123 5.83 5.77 -5.77
CA LEU A 123 6.71 4.60 -5.79
C LEU A 123 8.01 4.84 -5.00
N LYS A 124 8.68 5.97 -5.23
CA LYS A 124 9.93 6.31 -4.53
C LYS A 124 9.73 6.47 -3.04
N GLU A 125 8.66 7.14 -2.64
CA GLU A 125 8.34 7.34 -1.23
C GLU A 125 8.08 6.01 -0.54
N PHE A 126 7.29 5.13 -1.16
CA PHE A 126 7.04 3.78 -0.65
C PHE A 126 8.34 2.99 -0.44
N LEU A 127 9.22 2.96 -1.46
CA LEU A 127 10.49 2.25 -1.38
C LEU A 127 11.44 2.84 -0.32
N THR A 128 11.48 4.17 -0.19
CA THR A 128 12.29 4.86 0.83
C THR A 128 11.79 4.53 2.24
N ASN A 129 10.48 4.41 2.41
CA ASN A 129 9.89 4.04 3.71
C ASN A 129 10.16 2.58 4.05
N LEU A 130 10.07 1.69 3.07
CA LEU A 130 10.42 0.28 3.25
C LEU A 130 11.88 0.10 3.66
N GLU A 131 12.81 0.83 3.05
CA GLU A 131 14.23 0.78 3.41
C GLU A 131 14.48 1.25 4.85
N ARG A 132 13.80 2.33 5.26
CA ARG A 132 13.87 2.86 6.63
C ARG A 132 13.33 1.87 7.67
N GLU A 133 12.21 1.22 7.37
CA GLU A 133 11.63 0.18 8.23
C GLU A 133 12.58 -1.02 8.35
N ALA A 134 13.18 -1.47 7.24
CA ALA A 134 14.16 -2.56 7.25
C ALA A 134 15.42 -2.25 8.08
N GLN A 135 15.90 -1.00 8.06
CA GLN A 135 17.03 -0.57 8.89
C GLN A 135 16.67 -0.56 10.38
N GLN A 136 15.44 -0.14 10.71
CA GLN A 136 14.96 -0.09 12.09
C GLN A 136 14.72 -1.50 12.67
N GLU A 137 14.23 -2.43 11.86
CA GLU A 137 14.11 -3.84 12.24
C GLU A 137 15.48 -4.50 12.47
N GLN A 138 16.46 -4.24 11.60
CA GLN A 138 17.83 -4.75 11.80
C GLN A 138 18.45 -4.26 13.11
N LEU A 139 18.22 -3.00 13.48
CA LEU A 139 18.68 -2.47 14.77
C LEU A 139 17.96 -3.10 15.96
N ALA A 140 16.64 -3.36 15.82
CA ALA A 140 15.86 -4.05 16.86
C ALA A 140 16.29 -5.51 17.02
N ASP A 141 16.59 -6.21 15.93
CA ASP A 141 17.08 -7.59 15.94
C ASP A 141 18.47 -7.71 16.57
N VAL A 142 19.37 -6.77 16.29
CA VAL A 142 20.70 -6.70 16.92
C VAL A 142 20.59 -6.46 18.44
N TRP A 143 19.67 -5.60 18.86
CA TRP A 143 19.41 -5.37 20.29
C TRP A 143 18.82 -6.62 20.97
N ASN A 144 17.86 -7.29 20.33
CA ASN A 144 17.25 -8.51 20.84
C ASN A 144 18.24 -9.69 20.90
N THR A 145 19.17 -9.77 19.95
CA THR A 145 20.21 -10.82 19.93
C THR A 145 21.23 -10.64 21.06
N ASN A 146 21.55 -9.40 21.44
CA ASN A 146 22.42 -9.09 22.58
C ASN A 146 21.76 -9.32 23.95
N CYS A 147 20.42 -9.46 24.01
CA CYS A 147 19.70 -9.88 25.22
C CYS A 147 19.53 -11.40 25.34
N SER A 148 20.13 -12.20 24.46
CA SER A 148 20.16 -13.67 24.54
C SER A 148 21.47 -14.21 25.13
N MET A 149 21.96 -13.58 26.21
CA MET A 149 22.94 -14.21 27.09
C MET A 149 22.55 -13.96 28.55
N HIS A 150 22.50 -15.04 29.32
CA HIS A 150 22.13 -15.15 30.74
C HIS A 150 20.63 -15.21 31.08
N PHE A 151 20.03 -16.37 30.81
CA PHE A 151 19.23 -17.04 31.84
C PHE A 151 19.90 -18.37 32.19
N ALA A 152 21.05 -18.28 32.86
CA ALA A 152 21.53 -19.39 33.67
C ALA A 152 20.69 -19.39 34.94
N ALA A 153 19.87 -20.43 35.11
CA ALA A 153 19.15 -20.68 36.34
C ALA A 153 20.15 -20.98 37.48
N PRO A 154 19.99 -20.37 38.65
CA PRO A 154 20.45 -20.95 39.90
C PRO A 154 19.24 -21.50 40.65
N GLY A 155 19.28 -22.80 40.99
CA GLY A 155 18.71 -23.25 42.26
C GLY A 155 19.37 -22.48 43.42
N ASP A 156 18.80 -22.36 44.60
CA ASP A 156 18.03 -23.34 45.35
C ASP A 156 17.34 -22.62 46.54
N ASN A 157 16.40 -23.31 47.14
CA ASN A 157 15.60 -23.05 48.36
C ASN A 157 16.04 -21.98 49.38
N SER A 158 15.06 -21.28 49.97
CA SER A 158 14.77 -21.33 51.42
C SER A 158 13.58 -20.43 51.77
N GLY A 159 12.59 -21.02 52.44
CA GLY A 159 11.22 -20.51 52.54
C GLY A 159 10.98 -19.41 53.57
N LYS A 160 9.83 -18.73 53.40
CA LYS A 160 9.06 -18.05 54.46
C LYS A 160 7.57 -18.03 54.09
N THR A 161 6.82 -18.91 54.73
CA THR A 161 5.48 -18.73 55.32
C THR A 161 4.43 -17.91 54.56
N ASP A 162 3.47 -18.64 54.02
CA ASP A 162 2.06 -18.61 54.45
C ASP A 162 1.21 -17.38 54.08
N LYS A 163 0.64 -17.43 52.86
CA LYS A 163 -0.80 -17.26 52.70
C LYS A 163 -1.30 -18.40 51.81
N GLU A 164 -2.05 -19.33 52.39
CA GLU A 164 -2.85 -20.32 51.68
C GLU A 164 -3.80 -19.63 50.68
N GLU A 165 -3.45 -19.68 49.39
CA GLU A 165 -4.44 -19.61 48.33
C GLU A 165 -4.46 -20.94 47.59
N ILE A 166 -5.66 -21.51 47.46
CA ILE A 166 -5.88 -22.77 46.74
C ILE A 166 -5.41 -22.58 45.29
N PRO A 167 -4.41 -23.34 44.80
CA PRO A 167 -3.92 -23.19 43.44
C PRO A 167 -5.03 -23.59 42.46
N THR A 168 -5.62 -22.58 41.82
CA THR A 168 -6.65 -22.77 40.80
C THR A 168 -5.99 -23.07 39.45
N VAL A 169 -6.67 -23.90 38.64
CA VAL A 169 -6.23 -24.32 37.30
C VAL A 169 -5.89 -23.14 36.38
N SER A 170 -6.52 -21.97 36.59
CA SER A 170 -6.23 -20.74 35.84
C SER A 170 -4.82 -20.20 36.08
N SER A 171 -4.28 -20.33 37.30
CA SER A 171 -2.96 -19.79 37.63
C SER A 171 -1.84 -20.49 36.87
N TYR A 172 -2.00 -21.75 36.50
CA TYR A 172 -0.97 -22.54 35.82
C TYR A 172 -0.94 -22.32 34.30
N VAL A 173 -2.05 -21.85 33.72
CA VAL A 173 -2.15 -21.56 32.27
C VAL A 173 -1.60 -20.16 31.96
N ASP A 174 -1.70 -19.22 32.90
CA ASP A 174 -1.31 -17.82 32.67
C ASP A 174 0.21 -17.62 32.54
N LYS A 175 1.02 -18.57 33.04
CA LYS A 175 2.48 -18.42 33.12
C LYS A 175 3.23 -18.97 31.90
N ASN A 176 2.60 -19.78 31.05
CA ASN A 176 3.33 -20.63 30.10
C ASN A 176 2.83 -20.66 28.65
N THR A 177 1.73 -19.98 28.25
CA THR A 177 1.19 -20.19 26.88
C THR A 177 0.61 -19.00 26.09
N GLN A 178 0.57 -17.75 26.54
CA GLN A 178 0.14 -16.64 25.65
C GLN A 178 1.23 -16.14 24.67
N GLY A 179 2.18 -17.01 24.33
CA GLY A 179 3.20 -16.82 23.30
C GLY A 179 3.02 -17.70 22.05
N MET A 180 1.96 -18.50 21.93
CA MET A 180 1.77 -19.38 20.76
C MET A 180 0.28 -19.45 20.39
N PHE A 181 -0.01 -19.35 19.09
CA PHE A 181 -1.29 -19.48 18.37
C PHE A 181 -2.03 -18.16 18.02
N PRO A 182 -2.12 -17.79 16.72
CA PRO A 182 -3.12 -16.84 16.26
C PRO A 182 -4.49 -17.54 16.25
N THR A 183 -5.45 -17.03 17.01
CA THR A 183 -6.82 -17.53 17.03
C THR A 183 -7.48 -17.32 15.68
N PHE A 184 -7.89 -18.43 15.06
CA PHE A 184 -8.80 -18.46 13.93
C PHE A 184 -9.98 -17.51 14.18
N SER A 185 -10.16 -16.54 13.28
CA SER A 185 -11.33 -15.69 13.26
C SER A 185 -12.57 -16.56 13.08
N HIS A 186 -13.42 -16.62 14.10
CA HIS A 186 -14.78 -17.10 13.94
C HIS A 186 -15.46 -16.21 12.89
N ARG A 187 -15.66 -16.76 11.69
CA ARG A 187 -16.57 -16.21 10.68
C ARG A 187 -17.95 -16.10 11.33
N ILE A 188 -18.37 -14.89 11.67
CA ILE A 188 -19.77 -14.57 11.93
C ILE A 188 -20.29 -13.86 10.68
N TRP A 189 -20.37 -14.59 9.57
CA TRP A 189 -21.18 -14.19 8.43
C TRP A 189 -22.56 -14.82 8.62
N ASN A 190 -23.41 -14.14 9.39
CA ASN A 190 -24.82 -14.49 9.43
C ASN A 190 -25.48 -13.93 8.16
N LEU A 191 -25.90 -14.84 7.28
CA LEU A 191 -26.74 -14.54 6.12
C LEU A 191 -28.16 -14.16 6.62
N PRO A 192 -28.77 -13.05 6.17
CA PRO A 192 -30.15 -12.75 6.52
C PRO A 192 -31.08 -13.71 5.77
N TYR A 193 -31.78 -14.57 6.51
CA TYR A 193 -32.83 -15.44 5.96
C TYR A 193 -34.02 -14.58 5.52
N TYR A 194 -34.32 -14.63 4.22
CA TYR A 194 -35.52 -14.05 3.63
C TYR A 194 -36.70 -14.99 3.88
N TYR A 195 -37.73 -14.53 4.62
CA TYR A 195 -39.00 -15.24 4.74
C TYR A 195 -39.96 -14.80 3.64
N PRO A 196 -40.63 -15.70 2.91
CA PRO A 196 -41.74 -15.32 2.05
C PRO A 196 -43.02 -15.16 2.90
N SER A 197 -43.73 -14.06 2.69
CA SER A 197 -45.09 -13.88 3.20
C SER A 197 -46.07 -14.67 2.31
N SER A 198 -46.91 -15.49 2.95
CA SER A 198 -48.12 -16.06 2.34
C SER A 198 -49.20 -15.01 2.12
#